data_AF-A0A354WG72-F1
#
_entry.id   AF-A0A354WG72-F1
#
_cell.length_a   1.000
_cell.length_b   1.000
_cell.length_c   1.000
_cell.angle_alpha   90.00
_cell.angle_beta   90.00
_cell.angle_gamma   90.00
#
_symmetry.space_group_name_H-M   'P 1'
#
loop_
_entity.id
_entity.type
_entity.pdbx_description
1 polymer ?
#
loop_
_entity_poly.entity_id
_entity_poly.type
_entity_poly.pdbx_seq_one_letter_code
_entity_poly.pdbx_strand_id
1 'polypeptide(L)'
;KGYIDEVRIWNIVRTEQQIQESFNKLLTGKEPNLVGYWRLSNISGNKVTDLTGNGLDGIIHGNPTSQLIDNPLFTTPQPEKTTTFDVDIKSPSGTPFKNAFAQEVSFKISATGTWKPANWEGVDCTTAGWDGFEYQNLMKYPNNNSFALLAVDVETNTVLAELGSEITLVLKPGQTISFIVNDIPDNNGYQDNTGHLSVTSVAQIP
;
A
#
# COMPACT_ATOMS: atom_id res chain seq x y z
N LYS A 1 -22.42 -34.08 8.73
CA LYS A 1 -20.99 -33.67 8.68
C LYS A 1 -20.90 -32.52 7.71
N GLY A 2 -20.11 -31.49 8.02
CA GLY A 2 -19.97 -30.31 7.19
C GLY A 2 -18.73 -29.52 7.58
N TYR A 3 -18.53 -28.40 6.90
CA TYR A 3 -17.45 -27.45 7.16
C TYR A 3 -18.01 -26.23 7.88
N ILE A 4 -17.18 -25.62 8.71
CA ILE A 4 -17.44 -24.33 9.35
C ILE A 4 -16.20 -23.48 9.14
N ASP A 5 -16.42 -22.20 8.93
CA ASP A 5 -15.38 -21.21 8.70
C ASP A 5 -15.84 -19.86 9.26
N GLU A 6 -14.91 -18.94 9.50
CA GLU A 6 -15.19 -17.53 9.78
C GLU A 6 -16.21 -17.27 10.91
N VAL A 7 -16.08 -17.97 12.03
CA VAL A 7 -17.01 -17.84 13.16
C VAL A 7 -16.86 -16.48 13.81
N ARG A 8 -17.97 -15.73 13.91
CA ARG A 8 -18.00 -14.36 14.42
C ARG A 8 -19.11 -14.21 15.47
N ILE A 9 -18.83 -13.47 16.53
CA ILE A 9 -19.80 -13.08 17.56
C ILE A 9 -19.79 -11.57 17.68
N TRP A 10 -20.98 -10.96 17.62
CA TRP A 10 -21.18 -9.52 17.75
C TRP A 10 -22.02 -9.21 18.98
N ASN A 11 -21.71 -8.12 19.69
CA ASN A 11 -22.52 -7.64 20.82
C ASN A 11 -23.63 -6.66 20.38
N ILE A 12 -23.98 -6.66 19.09
CA ILE A 12 -25.04 -5.85 18.49
C ILE A 12 -25.91 -6.70 17.57
N VAL A 13 -27.19 -6.34 17.48
CA VAL A 13 -28.08 -6.88 16.44
C VAL A 13 -27.67 -6.30 15.10
N ARG A 14 -27.22 -7.14 14.17
CA ARG A 14 -26.84 -6.72 12.83
C ARG A 14 -28.04 -6.71 11.89
N THR A 15 -28.11 -5.71 11.02
CA THR A 15 -29.11 -5.66 9.95
C THR A 15 -28.77 -6.64 8.83
N GLU A 16 -29.76 -6.99 8.00
CA GLU A 16 -29.55 -7.80 6.82
C GLU A 16 -28.47 -7.22 5.90
N GLN A 17 -28.54 -5.91 5.63
CA GLN A 17 -27.55 -5.21 4.80
C GLN A 17 -26.14 -5.34 5.38
N GLN A 18 -25.97 -5.12 6.69
CA GLN A 18 -24.66 -5.26 7.35
C GLN A 18 -24.11 -6.70 7.19
N ILE A 19 -24.97 -7.70 7.33
CA ILE A 19 -24.59 -9.10 7.12
C ILE A 19 -24.14 -9.28 5.66
N GLN A 20 -24.95 -8.85 4.69
CA GLN A 20 -24.63 -8.95 3.25
C GLN A 20 -23.33 -8.21 2.87
N GLU A 21 -23.00 -7.10 3.52
CA GLU A 21 -21.78 -6.34 3.27
C GLU A 21 -20.50 -7.05 3.73
N SER A 22 -20.62 -8.05 4.61
CA SER A 22 -19.48 -8.67 5.30
C SER A 22 -19.45 -10.20 5.27
N PHE A 23 -20.53 -10.88 4.84
CA PHE A 23 -20.62 -12.35 4.90
C PHE A 23 -19.55 -13.05 4.06
N ASN A 24 -19.06 -12.38 3.01
CA ASN A 24 -18.10 -12.89 2.04
C ASN A 24 -16.73 -12.17 2.11
N LYS A 25 -16.45 -11.48 3.24
CA LYS A 25 -15.19 -10.75 3.44
C LYS A 25 -14.52 -11.25 4.70
N LEU A 26 -13.19 -11.34 4.67
CA LEU A 26 -12.42 -11.47 5.90
C LEU A 26 -12.47 -10.15 6.67
N LEU A 27 -12.61 -10.26 7.98
CA LEU A 27 -12.62 -9.15 8.91
C LEU A 27 -11.24 -8.99 9.53
N THR A 28 -10.91 -7.83 10.08
CA THR A 28 -9.62 -7.61 10.76
C THR A 28 -9.65 -7.98 12.23
N GLY A 29 -10.84 -8.21 12.79
CA GLY A 29 -11.03 -8.48 14.22
C GLY A 29 -11.21 -7.20 15.04
N LYS A 30 -11.04 -6.03 14.42
CA LYS A 30 -11.14 -4.71 15.08
C LYS A 30 -12.45 -4.00 14.80
N GLU A 31 -13.39 -4.66 14.12
CA GLU A 31 -14.68 -4.09 13.79
C GLU A 31 -15.43 -3.69 15.07
N PRO A 32 -16.07 -2.51 15.10
CA PRO A 32 -16.88 -2.11 16.25
C PRO A 32 -17.92 -3.18 16.57
N ASN A 33 -18.07 -3.51 17.85
CA ASN A 33 -19.04 -4.49 18.35
C ASN A 33 -18.74 -5.96 18.03
N LEU A 34 -17.63 -6.28 17.35
CA LEU A 34 -17.16 -7.65 17.19
C LEU A 34 -16.45 -8.09 18.48
N VAL A 35 -16.94 -9.15 19.12
CA VAL A 35 -16.43 -9.61 20.43
C VAL A 35 -15.71 -10.93 20.37
N GLY A 36 -15.89 -11.72 19.32
CA GLY A 36 -15.11 -12.93 19.07
C GLY A 36 -15.03 -13.24 17.59
N TYR A 37 -13.85 -13.63 17.11
CA TYR A 37 -13.64 -13.94 15.71
C TYR A 37 -12.58 -15.02 15.52
N TRP A 38 -13.00 -16.18 15.01
CA TRP A 38 -12.15 -17.33 14.76
C TRP A 38 -12.23 -17.72 13.28
N ARG A 39 -11.14 -17.49 12.56
CA ARG A 39 -11.05 -17.81 11.13
C ARG A 39 -10.93 -19.29 10.82
N LEU A 40 -10.61 -20.14 11.80
CA LEU A 40 -10.44 -21.59 11.62
C LEU A 40 -9.45 -22.05 10.52
N SER A 41 -8.76 -21.13 9.85
CA SER A 41 -7.69 -21.36 8.89
C SER A 41 -6.31 -21.43 9.56
N ASN A 42 -6.14 -20.76 10.70
CA ASN A 42 -4.90 -20.72 11.49
C ASN A 42 -5.05 -21.52 12.79
N ILE A 43 -5.21 -22.84 12.65
CA ILE A 43 -5.30 -23.76 13.80
C ILE A 43 -3.89 -24.20 14.20
N SER A 44 -3.55 -24.03 15.48
CA SER A 44 -2.29 -24.52 16.04
C SER A 44 -2.58 -25.62 17.07
N GLY A 45 -2.29 -26.86 16.71
CA GLY A 45 -2.68 -28.02 17.52
C GLY A 45 -4.19 -28.12 17.66
N ASN A 46 -4.71 -28.00 18.89
CA ASN A 46 -6.14 -27.95 19.19
C ASN A 46 -6.64 -26.54 19.55
N LYS A 47 -5.82 -25.50 19.36
CA LYS A 47 -6.17 -24.12 19.72
C LYS A 47 -6.47 -23.29 18.47
N VAL A 48 -7.47 -22.42 18.56
CA VAL A 48 -7.78 -21.42 17.54
C VAL A 48 -7.69 -20.04 18.14
N THR A 49 -6.90 -19.18 17.53
CA THR A 49 -6.74 -17.80 17.99
C THR A 49 -8.01 -16.98 17.79
N ASP A 50 -8.40 -16.21 18.79
CA ASP A 50 -9.38 -15.14 18.67
C ASP A 50 -8.71 -13.88 18.10
N LEU A 51 -9.12 -13.49 16.90
CA LEU A 51 -8.55 -12.33 16.20
C LEU A 51 -9.03 -10.98 16.73
N THR A 52 -10.02 -10.95 17.62
CA THR A 52 -10.42 -9.69 18.26
C THR A 52 -9.42 -9.22 19.32
N GLY A 53 -8.55 -10.12 19.79
CA GLY A 53 -7.61 -9.83 20.87
C GLY A 53 -8.25 -9.82 22.25
N ASN A 54 -9.51 -10.24 22.40
CA ASN A 54 -10.21 -10.32 23.68
C ASN A 54 -9.79 -11.54 24.52
N GLY A 55 -8.87 -12.36 24.01
CA GLY A 55 -8.37 -13.55 24.70
C GLY A 55 -9.36 -14.70 24.73
N LEU A 56 -10.36 -14.70 23.84
CA LEU A 56 -11.36 -15.76 23.74
C LEU A 56 -10.88 -16.91 22.84
N ASP A 57 -9.63 -17.33 22.97
CA ASP A 57 -9.09 -18.39 22.12
C ASP A 57 -9.91 -19.68 22.24
N GLY A 58 -10.25 -20.28 21.09
CA GLY A 58 -11.06 -21.49 21.00
C GLY A 58 -10.25 -22.76 21.25
N ILE A 59 -10.93 -23.81 21.72
CA ILE A 59 -10.40 -25.17 21.86
C ILE A 59 -11.19 -26.11 20.94
N ILE A 60 -10.47 -26.84 20.09
CA ILE A 60 -11.02 -27.81 19.15
C ILE A 60 -11.17 -29.17 19.83
N HIS A 61 -12.34 -29.78 19.66
CA HIS A 61 -12.63 -31.15 20.04
C HIS A 61 -12.96 -32.01 18.81
N GLY A 62 -12.69 -33.31 18.88
CA GLY A 62 -13.17 -34.28 17.89
C GLY A 62 -12.33 -34.44 16.62
N ASN A 63 -11.07 -34.00 16.62
CA ASN A 63 -10.10 -34.17 15.52
C ASN A 63 -10.66 -33.81 14.12
N PRO A 64 -11.18 -32.59 13.92
CA PRO A 64 -11.62 -32.15 12.60
C PRO A 64 -10.43 -32.08 11.64
N THR A 65 -10.67 -32.40 10.37
CA THR A 65 -9.71 -32.19 9.29
C THR A 65 -9.86 -30.79 8.74
N SER A 66 -8.75 -30.04 8.61
CA SER A 66 -8.75 -28.81 7.82
C SER A 66 -8.78 -29.15 6.33
N GLN A 67 -9.59 -28.42 5.58
CA GLN A 67 -9.48 -28.38 4.12
C GLN A 67 -9.32 -26.92 3.73
N LEU A 68 -8.21 -26.62 3.06
CA LEU A 68 -8.06 -25.36 2.35
C LEU A 68 -8.96 -25.44 1.13
N ILE A 69 -10.22 -25.05 1.30
CA ILE A 69 -11.08 -24.78 0.18
C ILE A 69 -10.67 -23.38 -0.27
N ASP A 70 -10.00 -23.29 -1.42
CA ASP A 70 -9.75 -22.03 -2.10
C ASP A 70 -11.12 -21.51 -2.56
N ASN A 71 -11.86 -20.91 -1.62
CA ASN A 71 -13.23 -20.50 -1.83
C ASN A 71 -13.19 -19.09 -2.42
N PRO A 72 -13.47 -18.89 -3.72
CA PRO A 72 -13.39 -17.57 -4.35
C PRO A 72 -14.42 -16.57 -3.77
N LEU A 73 -15.35 -17.06 -2.93
CA LEU A 73 -16.29 -16.25 -2.17
C LEU A 73 -15.67 -15.59 -0.92
N PHE A 74 -14.49 -16.01 -0.47
CA PHE A 74 -13.73 -15.33 0.59
C PHE A 74 -12.40 -14.84 0.04
N THR A 75 -12.45 -14.07 -1.05
CA THR A 75 -11.30 -13.23 -1.39
C THR A 75 -11.24 -12.08 -0.39
N THR A 76 -10.06 -11.59 -0.08
CA THR A 76 -9.89 -10.33 0.66
C THR A 76 -10.03 -9.17 -0.32
N PRO A 77 -11.18 -8.47 -0.42
CA PRO A 77 -11.13 -7.04 -0.61
C PRO A 77 -11.18 -6.46 0.81
N GLN A 78 -10.00 -6.32 1.41
CA GLN A 78 -9.82 -5.23 2.36
C GLN A 78 -10.34 -3.96 1.65
N PRO A 79 -11.20 -3.12 2.26
CA PRO A 79 -11.70 -1.95 1.56
C PRO A 79 -10.50 -1.15 1.05
N GLU A 80 -10.37 -1.08 -0.28
CA GLU A 80 -9.25 -0.45 -0.94
C GLU A 80 -9.68 0.89 -1.50
N LYS A 81 -8.93 1.94 -1.20
CA LYS A 81 -9.09 3.23 -1.86
C LYS A 81 -7.96 3.42 -2.86
N THR A 82 -8.31 3.39 -4.14
CA THR A 82 -7.36 3.66 -5.24
C THR A 82 -7.37 5.14 -5.57
N THR A 83 -6.18 5.74 -5.69
CA THR A 83 -5.99 7.11 -6.17
C THR A 83 -4.91 7.12 -7.25
N THR A 84 -5.19 7.75 -8.38
CA THR A 84 -4.21 7.96 -9.45
C THR A 84 -4.04 9.45 -9.68
N PHE A 85 -2.79 9.90 -9.83
CA PHE A 85 -2.47 11.30 -10.07
C PHE A 85 -1.16 11.44 -10.85
N ASP A 86 -1.02 12.57 -11.51
CA ASP A 86 0.15 12.89 -12.30
C ASP A 86 1.26 13.45 -11.42
N VAL A 87 2.50 13.11 -11.75
CA VAL A 87 3.69 13.67 -11.11
C VAL A 87 4.05 14.98 -11.78
N ASP A 88 4.25 16.02 -10.98
CA ASP A 88 4.82 17.27 -11.44
C ASP A 88 6.33 17.11 -11.60
N ILE A 89 6.72 16.59 -12.77
CA ILE A 89 8.12 16.36 -13.14
C ILE A 89 8.92 17.66 -13.29
N LYS A 90 8.27 18.83 -13.27
CA LYS A 90 8.93 20.14 -13.35
C LYS A 90 9.13 20.79 -11.99
N SER A 91 8.67 20.17 -10.92
CA SER A 91 8.84 20.68 -9.55
C SER A 91 9.98 19.96 -8.84
N PRO A 92 11.00 20.67 -8.33
CA PRO A 92 12.01 20.06 -7.48
C PRO A 92 11.42 19.54 -6.16
N SER A 93 10.25 20.02 -5.74
CA SER A 93 9.52 19.49 -4.58
C SER A 93 8.59 18.33 -4.92
N GLY A 94 8.37 18.06 -6.21
CA GLY A 94 7.47 17.02 -6.72
C GLY A 94 6.00 17.18 -6.35
N THR A 95 5.25 16.08 -6.40
CA THR A 95 3.82 16.02 -6.07
C THR A 95 3.60 15.46 -4.66
N PRO A 96 2.99 16.23 -3.73
CA PRO A 96 2.74 15.78 -2.38
C PRO A 96 1.60 14.74 -2.32
N PHE A 97 1.77 13.74 -1.46
CA PHE A 97 0.79 12.71 -1.14
C PHE A 97 0.70 12.54 0.38
N LYS A 98 -0.50 12.73 0.92
CA LYS A 98 -0.76 12.67 2.37
C LYS A 98 -1.62 11.47 2.71
N ASN A 99 -1.24 10.74 3.75
CA ASN A 99 -2.16 9.82 4.41
C ASN A 99 -3.27 10.64 5.10
N ALA A 100 -4.44 10.72 4.45
CA ALA A 100 -5.61 11.45 4.96
C ALA A 100 -6.45 10.63 5.96
N PHE A 101 -6.09 9.37 6.23
CA PHE A 101 -6.79 8.54 7.19
C PHE A 101 -6.37 8.92 8.62
N ALA A 102 -7.29 8.72 9.57
CA ALA A 102 -7.03 8.97 11.00
C ALA A 102 -6.15 7.89 11.66
N GLN A 103 -5.67 6.92 10.88
CA GLN A 103 -4.88 5.78 11.32
C GLN A 103 -3.70 5.53 10.37
N GLU A 104 -2.77 4.70 10.82
CA GLU A 104 -1.70 4.19 9.98
C GLU A 104 -2.28 3.29 8.88
N VAL A 105 -1.79 3.45 7.65
CA VAL A 105 -2.29 2.74 6.47
C VAL A 105 -1.12 2.26 5.62
N SER A 106 -1.24 1.02 5.13
CA SER A 106 -0.35 0.44 4.13
C SER A 106 -0.82 0.84 2.73
N PHE A 107 0.06 1.44 1.94
CA PHE A 107 -0.20 1.82 0.56
C PHE A 107 0.66 0.98 -0.37
N LYS A 108 0.02 0.21 -1.26
CA LYS A 108 0.71 -0.30 -2.45
C LYS A 108 0.78 0.82 -3.47
N ILE A 109 1.97 1.10 -3.97
CA ILE A 109 2.22 2.23 -4.86
C ILE A 109 2.94 1.72 -6.09
N SER A 110 2.38 2.00 -7.25
CA SER A 110 2.98 1.74 -8.55
C SER A 110 3.03 3.04 -9.35
N ALA A 111 4.02 3.18 -10.22
CA ALA A 111 4.09 4.30 -11.14
C ALA A 111 4.29 3.81 -12.58
N THR A 112 3.85 4.61 -13.53
CA THR A 112 3.97 4.35 -14.96
C THR A 112 4.29 5.64 -15.71
N GLY A 113 4.65 5.50 -16.99
CA GLY A 113 4.94 6.61 -17.87
C GLY A 113 6.41 6.73 -18.22
N THR A 114 6.72 7.73 -19.04
CA THR A 114 8.06 8.06 -19.48
C THR A 114 8.27 9.56 -19.50
N TRP A 115 9.50 10.00 -19.25
CA TRP A 115 9.85 11.41 -19.22
C TRP A 115 11.29 11.63 -19.68
N LYS A 116 11.66 12.88 -19.94
CA LYS A 116 13.02 13.26 -20.30
C LYS A 116 13.49 14.46 -19.49
N PRO A 117 14.71 14.40 -18.95
CA PRO A 117 15.41 15.60 -18.49
C PRO A 117 15.90 16.38 -19.71
N ALA A 118 15.56 17.67 -19.77
CA ALA A 118 15.90 18.56 -20.89
C ALA A 118 15.50 18.03 -22.30
N ASN A 119 16.08 18.64 -23.34
CA ASN A 119 15.98 18.18 -24.75
C ASN A 119 16.96 17.03 -25.04
N TRP A 120 17.08 16.05 -24.14
CA TRP A 120 17.98 14.92 -24.36
C TRP A 120 17.46 14.04 -25.52
N GLU A 121 18.27 13.92 -26.57
CA GLU A 121 18.03 13.00 -27.71
C GLU A 121 18.18 11.50 -27.37
N GLY A 122 18.31 11.16 -26.09
CA GLY A 122 18.46 9.80 -25.59
C GLY A 122 17.14 9.08 -25.40
N VAL A 123 17.24 7.87 -24.86
CA VAL A 123 16.09 7.04 -24.49
C VAL A 123 15.34 7.71 -23.35
N ASP A 124 14.01 7.73 -23.44
CA ASP A 124 13.14 8.25 -22.40
C ASP A 124 13.40 7.54 -21.07
N CYS A 125 13.44 8.30 -19.99
CA CYS A 125 13.52 7.77 -18.64
C CYS A 125 12.18 7.14 -18.26
N THR A 126 12.23 5.96 -17.65
CA THR A 126 11.08 5.35 -16.97
C THR A 126 11.11 5.72 -15.49
N THR A 127 10.14 5.24 -14.71
CA THR A 127 10.08 5.47 -13.26
C THR A 127 11.26 4.86 -12.49
N ALA A 128 11.94 3.85 -13.06
CA ALA A 128 13.11 3.22 -12.45
C ALA A 128 14.37 4.10 -12.47
N GLY A 129 14.42 5.09 -13.36
CA GLY A 129 15.65 5.85 -13.61
C GLY A 129 16.78 4.96 -14.10
N TRP A 130 17.99 5.50 -14.08
CA TRP A 130 19.22 4.87 -14.54
C TRP A 130 20.26 4.80 -13.42
N ASP A 131 20.86 3.63 -13.27
CA ASP A 131 22.04 3.42 -12.44
C ASP A 131 23.30 3.81 -13.20
N GLY A 132 24.30 4.35 -12.50
CA GLY A 132 25.62 4.65 -13.06
C GLY A 132 25.70 5.83 -14.04
N PHE A 133 24.81 6.82 -13.94
CA PHE A 133 24.92 8.05 -14.73
C PHE A 133 26.18 8.84 -14.35
N GLU A 134 26.88 9.40 -15.34
CA GLU A 134 28.18 10.05 -15.15
C GLU A 134 28.13 11.21 -14.14
N TYR A 135 27.00 11.91 -14.05
CA TYR A 135 26.79 13.05 -13.15
C TYR A 135 25.94 12.71 -11.92
N GLN A 136 25.99 11.46 -11.45
CA GLN A 136 25.27 10.99 -10.27
C GLN A 136 25.44 11.89 -9.04
N ASN A 137 26.62 12.49 -8.85
CA ASN A 137 26.93 13.39 -7.75
C ASN A 137 26.22 14.76 -7.82
N LEU A 138 25.64 15.12 -8.98
CA LEU A 138 24.89 16.36 -9.18
C LEU A 138 23.38 16.17 -9.00
N MET A 139 22.92 14.93 -8.89
CA MET A 139 21.50 14.62 -8.67
C MET A 139 21.01 15.21 -7.35
N LYS A 140 19.73 15.59 -7.29
CA LYS A 140 19.11 16.03 -6.04
C LYS A 140 19.24 14.99 -4.93
N TYR A 141 19.19 13.70 -5.29
CA TYR A 141 19.46 12.57 -4.40
C TYR A 141 20.61 11.72 -4.98
N PRO A 142 21.88 12.05 -4.66
CA PRO A 142 23.06 11.41 -5.26
C PRO A 142 23.24 9.93 -4.96
N ASN A 143 22.61 9.41 -3.90
CA ASN A 143 22.70 8.01 -3.52
C ASN A 143 21.57 7.14 -4.12
N ASN A 144 20.78 7.71 -5.02
CA ASN A 144 19.62 7.10 -5.64
C ASN A 144 19.75 7.15 -7.15
N ASN A 145 19.11 6.23 -7.85
CA ASN A 145 19.18 6.16 -9.30
C ASN A 145 18.85 7.51 -9.95
N SER A 146 19.70 7.90 -10.89
CA SER A 146 19.53 9.12 -11.68
C SER A 146 18.22 9.07 -12.45
N PHE A 147 17.46 10.16 -12.46
CA PHE A 147 16.17 10.28 -13.15
C PHE A 147 15.06 9.33 -12.67
N ALA A 148 15.27 8.62 -11.55
CA ALA A 148 14.25 7.75 -10.98
C ALA A 148 13.13 8.57 -10.35
N LEU A 149 11.92 8.01 -10.31
CA LEU A 149 10.85 8.55 -9.49
C LEU A 149 11.03 8.06 -8.04
N LEU A 150 11.12 8.99 -7.11
CA LEU A 150 11.37 8.72 -5.69
C LEU A 150 10.16 9.07 -4.84
N ALA A 151 9.86 8.25 -3.84
CA ALA A 151 9.00 8.62 -2.72
C ALA A 151 9.88 9.20 -1.60
N VAL A 152 9.67 10.47 -1.25
CA VAL A 152 10.49 11.20 -0.28
C VAL A 152 9.63 11.67 0.88
N ASP A 153 10.03 11.39 2.10
CA ASP A 153 9.38 11.94 3.29
C ASP A 153 9.61 13.46 3.37
N VAL A 154 8.52 14.25 3.42
CA VAL A 154 8.61 15.72 3.31
C VAL A 154 9.23 16.35 4.56
N GLU A 155 9.05 15.75 5.74
CA GLU A 155 9.57 16.31 7.00
C GLU A 155 11.07 16.07 7.16
N THR A 156 11.53 14.87 6.82
CA THR A 156 12.92 14.44 7.02
C THR A 156 13.78 14.60 5.78
N ASN A 157 13.16 14.82 4.61
CA ASN A 157 13.81 14.79 3.29
C ASN A 157 14.56 13.47 3.02
N THR A 158 14.06 12.37 3.56
CA THR A 158 14.63 11.04 3.38
C THR A 158 13.93 10.33 2.22
N VAL A 159 14.70 9.70 1.33
CA VAL A 159 14.15 8.83 0.29
C VAL A 159 13.66 7.54 0.95
N LEU A 160 12.36 7.26 0.84
CA LEU A 160 11.73 6.06 1.38
C LEU A 160 11.78 4.90 0.39
N ALA A 161 11.71 5.20 -0.91
CA ALA A 161 11.76 4.20 -1.97
C ALA A 161 12.02 4.81 -3.35
N GLU A 162 12.56 4.00 -4.26
CA GLU A 162 12.61 4.25 -5.70
C GLU A 162 11.49 3.46 -6.39
N LEU A 163 10.74 4.09 -7.29
CA LEU A 163 9.54 3.52 -7.92
C LEU A 163 9.86 2.82 -9.26
N GLY A 164 10.90 1.99 -9.27
CA GLY A 164 11.21 1.12 -10.43
C GLY A 164 10.27 -0.08 -10.58
N SER A 165 9.56 -0.43 -9.50
CA SER A 165 8.50 -1.45 -9.47
C SER A 165 7.42 -1.03 -8.46
N GLU A 166 6.36 -1.83 -8.32
CA GLU A 166 5.42 -1.65 -7.20
C GLU A 166 6.16 -1.74 -5.87
N ILE A 167 5.83 -0.82 -4.96
CA ILE A 167 6.36 -0.77 -3.59
C ILE A 167 5.21 -0.79 -2.59
N THR A 168 5.52 -1.05 -1.33
CA THR A 168 4.58 -0.88 -0.21
C THR A 168 5.16 0.08 0.81
N LEU A 169 4.41 1.14 1.14
CA LEU A 169 4.77 2.10 2.18
C LEU A 169 3.70 2.13 3.27
N VAL A 170 4.12 2.07 4.53
CA VAL A 170 3.24 2.25 5.69
C VAL A 170 3.41 3.69 6.17
N LEU A 171 2.32 4.47 6.11
CA LEU A 171 2.33 5.89 6.46
C LEU A 171 1.49 6.16 7.70
N LYS A 172 2.03 6.95 8.63
CA LYS A 172 1.33 7.40 9.84
C LYS A 172 0.16 8.33 9.50
N PRO A 173 -0.84 8.50 10.39
CA PRO A 173 -1.92 9.47 10.18
C PRO A 173 -1.36 10.86 9.89
N GLY A 174 -1.76 11.45 8.76
CA GLY A 174 -1.34 12.79 8.37
C GLY A 174 0.09 12.91 7.83
N GLN A 175 0.89 11.84 7.82
CA GLN A 175 2.23 11.86 7.23
C GLN A 175 2.13 12.20 5.74
N THR A 176 3.03 13.07 5.29
CA THR A 176 3.10 13.53 3.89
C THR A 176 4.43 13.12 3.29
N ILE A 177 4.35 12.40 2.16
CA ILE A 177 5.48 12.13 1.29
C ILE A 177 5.33 12.95 0.01
N SER A 178 6.38 13.07 -0.78
CA SER A 178 6.31 13.65 -2.12
C SER A 178 6.91 12.69 -3.14
N PHE A 179 6.29 12.65 -4.32
CA PHE A 179 6.81 11.93 -5.48
C PHE A 179 7.63 12.87 -6.34
N ILE A 180 8.95 12.65 -6.38
CA ILE A 180 9.92 13.56 -6.97
C ILE A 180 10.77 12.80 -8.00
N VAL A 181 10.91 13.33 -9.21
CA VAL A 181 11.90 12.80 -10.15
C VAL A 181 13.31 13.20 -9.71
N ASN A 182 14.25 12.27 -9.68
CA ASN A 182 15.61 12.52 -9.23
C ASN A 182 16.42 13.21 -10.33
N ASP A 183 16.31 14.53 -10.41
CA ASP A 183 17.00 15.33 -11.41
C ASP A 183 18.02 16.28 -10.78
N ILE A 184 18.85 16.87 -11.63
CA ILE A 184 19.83 17.90 -11.26
C ILE A 184 19.08 19.21 -10.99
N PRO A 185 19.13 19.75 -9.75
CA PRO A 185 18.34 20.93 -9.38
C PRO A 185 18.88 22.25 -9.95
N ASP A 186 20.15 22.29 -10.34
CA ASP A 186 20.80 23.50 -10.84
C ASP A 186 20.37 23.83 -12.29
N ASN A 187 20.58 25.09 -12.69
CA ASN A 187 20.45 25.55 -14.09
C ASN A 187 19.13 25.18 -14.81
N ASN A 188 17.99 25.31 -14.13
CA ASN A 188 16.66 24.96 -14.66
C ASN A 188 16.42 23.47 -14.91
N GLY A 189 17.23 22.54 -14.36
CA GLY A 189 17.15 21.12 -14.69
C GLY A 189 15.82 20.42 -14.41
N TYR A 190 14.88 21.04 -13.68
CA TYR A 190 13.49 20.55 -13.61
C TYR A 190 12.57 21.23 -14.64
N GLN A 191 12.79 22.49 -14.97
CA GLN A 191 11.86 23.28 -15.78
C GLN A 191 11.82 22.82 -17.25
N ASP A 192 12.93 22.29 -17.74
CA ASP A 192 13.08 21.76 -19.08
C ASP A 192 12.61 20.31 -19.22
N ASN A 193 12.12 19.70 -18.14
CA ASN A 193 11.57 18.34 -18.17
C ASN A 193 10.34 18.24 -19.07
N THR A 194 10.26 17.14 -19.81
CA THR A 194 9.14 16.82 -20.71
C THR A 194 8.68 15.39 -20.52
N GLY A 195 7.47 15.07 -21.01
CA GLY A 195 6.84 13.76 -20.83
C GLY A 195 5.87 13.74 -19.67
N HIS A 196 5.60 12.54 -19.15
CA HIS A 196 4.53 12.31 -18.19
C HIS A 196 4.76 11.05 -17.36
N LEU A 197 4.61 11.19 -16.05
CA LEU A 197 4.56 10.08 -15.10
C LEU A 197 3.25 10.13 -14.33
N SER A 198 2.69 8.96 -14.04
CA SER A 198 1.49 8.80 -13.23
C SER A 198 1.73 7.81 -12.10
N VAL A 199 1.28 8.15 -10.91
CA VAL A 199 1.36 7.31 -9.71
C VAL A 199 -0.04 6.81 -9.38
N THR A 200 -0.16 5.50 -9.13
CA THR A 200 -1.34 4.87 -8.56
C THR A 200 -1.00 4.38 -7.16
N SER A 201 -1.79 4.79 -6.18
CA SER A 201 -1.75 4.27 -4.82
C SER A 201 -3.03 3.52 -4.48
N VAL A 202 -2.87 2.36 -3.86
CA VAL A 202 -3.95 1.52 -3.34
C VAL A 202 -3.78 1.45 -1.83
N ALA A 203 -4.65 2.17 -1.13
CA ALA A 203 -4.70 2.17 0.32
C ALA A 203 -5.37 0.90 0.81
N GLN A 204 -4.66 0.04 1.53
CA GLN A 204 -5.21 -1.12 2.19
C GLN A 204 -5.77 -0.67 3.55
N ILE A 205 -7.09 -0.41 3.61
CA ILE A 205 -7.75 0.13 4.81
C ILE A 205 -8.05 -1.02 5.78
N PRO A 206 -7.40 -1.11 6.95
CA PRO A 206 -7.62 -2.18 7.93
C PRO A 206 -9.05 -2.25 8.45
#